data_AF-A0A938RY81-F1
#
_entry.id   AF-A0A938RY81-F1
#
_cell.length_a   1.000
_cell.length_b   1.000
_cell.length_c   1.000
_cell.angle_alpha   90.00
_cell.angle_beta   90.00
_cell.angle_gamma   90.00
#
_symmetry.space_group_name_H-M   'P 1'
#
loop_
_entity.id
_entity.type
_entity.pdbx_description
1 polymer ?
#
loop_
_entity_poly.entity_id
_entity_poly.type
_entity_poly.pdbx_seq_one_letter_code
_entity_poly.pdbx_strand_id
1 'polypeptide(L)'
;MGAAKDGSPLLWAVPAQGFEVEVHAVATVSPARTATLRALQAGSPPVDLAPHATGWIASADKKAWRARFAVAAGALGAGQWQLSAHLPSTAGERAATAFVVVADRTADIDPFEAVDPWLIDFTRDLAGLKVVAQGDDVTVVTNDKPNGIGDFDETLAALGLQGGDPGFNLAIRQLFRQRVRRWLHAFFLQDALTGAIGVDSIRVQVLFDGDDLAQWPPAQLSRMAVGGLAPPQPNGKQLFGLAKIDPWNAKPNDDSKPGYGVFTFSLAKAAIGQPMALAILRDVLPIAGGKPFGSQPGDAQLTDPSLETARLPDGPEFDRARLFQLEMRLVSLAVAAVTAHEIGHSLGLIHPGLPPNGLLGGIPGPWVVKAQDEHHLDTAGPNLMQTGDSFDPGELLAATPFFGPVESGYLRRRLLVLK
;
A
#
# COMPACT_ATOMS: atom_id res chain seq x y z
N MET A 1 -5.33 -1.00 -21.91
CA MET A 1 -3.88 -1.06 -22.18
C MET A 1 -3.61 -0.07 -23.30
N GLY A 2 -2.81 0.97 -23.06
CA GLY A 2 -2.46 1.98 -24.07
C GLY A 2 -1.10 1.69 -24.72
N ALA A 3 -0.71 2.50 -25.71
CA ALA A 3 0.62 2.44 -26.32
C ALA A 3 1.64 3.24 -25.47
N ALA A 4 2.93 2.90 -25.60
CA ALA A 4 3.99 3.77 -25.09
C ALA A 4 3.99 5.12 -25.83
N LYS A 5 4.68 6.13 -25.29
CA LYS A 5 4.74 7.48 -25.91
C LYS A 5 5.28 7.48 -27.35
N ASP A 6 6.10 6.49 -27.69
CA ASP A 6 6.67 6.31 -29.04
C ASP A 6 5.74 5.52 -29.99
N GLY A 7 4.54 5.13 -29.52
CA GLY A 7 3.58 4.34 -30.29
C GLY A 7 3.86 2.84 -30.30
N SER A 8 4.92 2.37 -29.63
CA SER A 8 5.19 0.94 -29.50
C SER A 8 4.14 0.24 -28.63
N PRO A 9 3.75 -1.00 -28.97
CA PRO A 9 2.81 -1.75 -28.15
C PRO A 9 3.46 -2.13 -26.82
N LEU A 10 2.73 -1.95 -25.72
CA LEU A 10 3.12 -2.53 -24.43
C LEU A 10 3.14 -4.05 -24.53
N LEU A 11 4.25 -4.65 -24.09
CA LEU A 11 4.45 -6.08 -24.07
C LEU A 11 4.45 -6.57 -22.62
N TRP A 12 3.43 -7.34 -22.23
CA TRP A 12 3.31 -7.84 -20.85
C TRP A 12 3.81 -9.27 -20.74
N ALA A 13 4.70 -9.59 -19.79
CA ALA A 13 5.04 -10.98 -19.51
C ALA A 13 4.00 -11.59 -18.54
N VAL A 14 3.49 -12.78 -18.88
CA VAL A 14 2.44 -13.50 -18.14
C VAL A 14 2.80 -14.97 -17.96
N PRO A 15 2.36 -15.62 -16.87
CA PRO A 15 2.69 -17.01 -16.60
C PRO A 15 1.96 -18.01 -17.50
N ALA A 16 2.69 -19.02 -18.00
CA ALA A 16 2.13 -20.13 -18.77
C ALA A 16 1.17 -21.03 -17.95
N GLN A 17 1.23 -20.96 -16.62
CA GLN A 17 0.31 -21.66 -15.70
C GLN A 17 -1.10 -21.03 -15.67
N GLY A 18 -1.33 -19.99 -16.45
CA GLY A 18 -2.62 -19.35 -16.62
C GLY A 18 -2.65 -17.94 -16.04
N PHE A 19 -3.46 -17.10 -16.66
CA PHE A 19 -3.60 -15.69 -16.32
C PHE A 19 -5.01 -15.20 -16.64
N GLU A 20 -5.36 -14.03 -16.11
CA GLU A 20 -6.64 -13.40 -16.39
C GLU A 20 -6.45 -12.17 -17.28
N VAL A 21 -7.39 -11.96 -18.19
CA VAL A 21 -7.49 -10.73 -18.99
C VAL A 21 -8.81 -10.06 -18.63
N GLU A 22 -8.74 -8.78 -18.27
CA GLU A 22 -9.92 -7.97 -18.02
C GLU A 22 -10.03 -6.86 -19.07
N VAL A 23 -11.21 -6.76 -19.68
CA VAL A 23 -11.50 -5.79 -20.75
C VAL A 23 -12.61 -4.86 -20.29
N HIS A 24 -12.34 -3.56 -20.39
CA HIS A 24 -13.25 -2.49 -20.00
C HIS A 24 -13.72 -1.73 -21.23
N ALA A 25 -15.02 -1.46 -21.32
CA ALA A 25 -15.61 -0.71 -22.43
C ALA A 25 -16.57 0.37 -21.92
N VAL A 26 -16.31 1.62 -22.32
CA VAL A 26 -17.14 2.77 -21.95
C VAL A 26 -18.18 3.00 -23.06
N ALA A 27 -19.47 2.93 -22.70
CA ALA A 27 -20.66 3.15 -23.53
C ALA A 27 -20.97 2.13 -24.67
N THR A 28 -22.29 1.93 -24.92
CA THR A 28 -22.98 1.18 -26.01
C THR A 28 -22.50 -0.24 -26.33
N VAL A 29 -22.14 -1.03 -25.32
CA VAL A 29 -21.97 -2.49 -25.50
C VAL A 29 -23.34 -3.16 -25.41
N SER A 30 -23.62 -4.12 -26.30
CA SER A 30 -24.86 -4.91 -26.26
C SER A 30 -24.69 -6.09 -25.30
N PRO A 31 -25.34 -6.11 -24.10
CA PRO A 31 -25.16 -7.20 -23.13
C PRO A 31 -25.66 -8.56 -23.64
N ALA A 32 -26.52 -8.55 -24.67
CA ALA A 32 -27.08 -9.76 -25.29
C ALA A 32 -26.08 -10.53 -26.18
N ARG A 33 -24.86 -10.02 -26.37
CA ARG A 33 -23.81 -10.70 -27.16
C ARG A 33 -22.55 -10.83 -26.31
N THR A 34 -21.97 -12.03 -26.32
CA THR A 34 -20.80 -12.37 -25.53
C THR A 34 -19.55 -11.76 -26.15
N ALA A 35 -18.73 -11.04 -25.36
CA ALA A 35 -17.39 -10.65 -25.81
C ALA A 35 -16.53 -11.89 -26.08
N THR A 36 -15.53 -11.76 -26.94
CA THR A 36 -14.55 -12.83 -27.19
C THR A 36 -13.14 -12.29 -27.08
N LEU A 37 -12.21 -13.16 -26.71
CA LEU A 37 -10.78 -12.86 -26.70
C LEU A 37 -10.09 -13.85 -27.63
N ARG A 38 -9.41 -13.33 -28.65
CA ARG A 38 -8.65 -14.11 -29.62
C ARG A 38 -7.16 -13.94 -29.37
N ALA A 39 -6.45 -15.04 -29.18
CA ALA A 39 -4.99 -15.06 -29.09
C ALA A 39 -4.38 -15.57 -30.41
N LEU A 40 -3.36 -14.87 -30.90
CA LEU A 40 -2.67 -15.15 -32.16
C LEU A 40 -1.15 -15.21 -31.91
N GLN A 41 -0.51 -16.25 -32.44
CA GLN A 41 0.94 -16.38 -32.50
C GLN A 41 1.36 -16.67 -33.94
N ALA A 42 2.47 -16.08 -34.38
CA ALA A 42 2.96 -16.28 -35.74
C ALA A 42 3.20 -17.76 -36.03
N GLY A 43 2.60 -18.28 -37.09
CA GLY A 43 2.72 -19.69 -37.49
C GLY A 43 1.80 -20.67 -36.75
N SER A 44 0.96 -20.20 -35.83
CA SER A 44 0.02 -21.03 -35.05
C SER A 44 -1.45 -20.68 -35.38
N PRO A 45 -2.40 -21.64 -35.24
CA PRO A 45 -3.82 -21.32 -35.36
C PRO A 45 -4.29 -20.39 -34.23
N PRO A 46 -5.30 -19.53 -34.47
CA PRO A 46 -5.89 -18.68 -33.44
C PRO A 46 -6.51 -19.52 -32.31
N VAL A 47 -6.38 -19.02 -31.09
CA VAL A 47 -7.06 -19.57 -29.91
C VAL A 47 -8.17 -18.59 -29.50
N ASP A 48 -9.42 -19.03 -29.57
CA ASP A 48 -10.57 -18.23 -29.15
C ASP A 48 -10.99 -18.59 -27.72
N LEU A 49 -11.12 -17.56 -26.88
CA LEU A 49 -11.46 -17.67 -25.46
C LEU A 49 -12.77 -16.94 -25.17
N ALA A 50 -13.66 -17.64 -24.46
CA ALA A 50 -14.91 -17.08 -23.96
C ALA A 50 -14.71 -16.45 -22.56
N PRO A 51 -15.45 -15.39 -22.23
CA PRO A 51 -15.39 -14.79 -20.91
C PRO A 51 -16.09 -15.71 -19.90
N HIS A 52 -15.50 -15.84 -18.72
CA HIS A 52 -16.12 -16.59 -17.62
C HIS A 52 -17.00 -15.70 -16.74
N ALA A 53 -16.81 -14.37 -16.80
CA ALA A 53 -17.64 -13.40 -16.11
C ALA A 53 -17.80 -12.14 -16.94
N THR A 54 -19.01 -11.58 -16.96
CA THR A 54 -19.31 -10.28 -17.59
C THR A 54 -20.26 -9.48 -16.71
N GLY A 55 -20.21 -8.15 -16.80
CA GLY A 55 -21.12 -7.30 -16.04
C GLY A 55 -20.85 -5.81 -16.17
N TRP A 56 -21.82 -5.01 -15.77
CA TRP A 56 -21.64 -3.57 -15.62
C TRP A 56 -20.93 -3.25 -14.32
N ILE A 57 -19.95 -2.36 -14.39
CA ILE A 57 -19.27 -1.79 -13.22
C ILE A 57 -19.51 -0.28 -13.19
N ALA A 58 -19.72 0.24 -11.99
CA ALA A 58 -19.72 1.68 -11.75
C ALA A 58 -18.27 2.14 -11.59
N SER A 59 -17.83 3.07 -12.43
CA SER A 59 -16.66 3.91 -12.19
C SER A 59 -17.16 5.30 -11.82
N ALA A 60 -16.41 6.04 -11.01
CA ALA A 60 -16.79 7.29 -10.32
C ALA A 60 -17.75 8.19 -11.12
N ASP A 61 -17.58 8.31 -12.44
CA ASP A 61 -18.43 9.16 -13.29
C ASP A 61 -19.02 8.46 -14.52
N LYS A 62 -18.80 7.14 -14.71
CA LYS A 62 -19.20 6.40 -15.93
C LYS A 62 -19.60 4.94 -15.63
N LYS A 63 -20.62 4.45 -16.35
CA LYS A 63 -20.89 3.00 -16.45
C LYS A 63 -19.95 2.38 -17.47
N ALA A 64 -19.12 1.43 -17.06
CA ALA A 64 -18.30 0.62 -17.95
C ALA A 64 -18.80 -0.82 -17.97
N TRP A 65 -18.77 -1.45 -19.13
CA TRP A 65 -18.98 -2.88 -19.25
C TRP A 65 -17.65 -3.60 -19.08
N ARG A 66 -17.64 -4.68 -18.31
CA ARG A 66 -16.47 -5.49 -17.98
C ARG A 66 -16.66 -6.92 -18.47
N ALA A 67 -15.64 -7.47 -19.12
CA ALA A 67 -15.48 -8.90 -19.36
C ALA A 67 -14.18 -9.42 -18.75
N ARG A 68 -14.25 -10.57 -18.08
CA ARG A 68 -13.10 -11.31 -17.54
C ARG A 68 -12.94 -12.62 -18.29
N PHE A 69 -11.72 -12.86 -18.75
CA PHE A 69 -11.30 -14.07 -19.45
C PHE A 69 -10.26 -14.78 -18.59
N ALA A 70 -10.40 -16.09 -18.44
CA ALA A 70 -9.39 -16.92 -17.80
C ALA A 70 -8.67 -17.70 -18.90
N VAL A 71 -7.36 -17.50 -19.01
CA VAL A 71 -6.50 -18.30 -19.87
C VAL A 71 -5.98 -19.45 -19.03
N ALA A 72 -6.44 -20.67 -19.32
CA ALA A 72 -6.03 -21.85 -18.56
C ALA A 72 -4.55 -22.18 -18.79
N ALA A 73 -3.96 -22.90 -17.83
CA ALA A 73 -2.60 -23.41 -17.94
C ALA A 73 -2.41 -24.19 -19.26
N GLY A 74 -1.35 -23.88 -19.99
CA GLY A 74 -1.03 -24.54 -21.26
C GLY A 74 -1.98 -24.23 -22.43
N ALA A 75 -2.99 -23.37 -22.25
CA ALA A 75 -3.86 -22.95 -23.35
C ALA A 75 -3.09 -22.14 -24.42
N LEU A 76 -2.05 -21.42 -23.97
CA LEU A 76 -1.08 -20.74 -24.83
C LEU A 76 0.31 -21.31 -24.53
N GLY A 77 1.06 -21.70 -25.57
CA GLY A 77 2.45 -22.10 -25.44
C GLY A 77 3.36 -20.91 -25.14
N ALA A 78 4.60 -21.18 -24.69
CA ALA A 78 5.58 -20.13 -24.45
C ALA A 78 5.86 -19.28 -25.71
N GLY A 79 6.14 -18.00 -25.51
CA GLY A 79 6.48 -17.05 -26.57
C GLY A 79 5.54 -15.85 -26.65
N GLN A 80 5.69 -15.04 -27.70
CA GLN A 80 4.93 -13.82 -27.89
C GLN A 80 3.57 -14.10 -28.55
N TRP A 81 2.52 -13.52 -27.97
CA TRP A 81 1.14 -13.61 -28.42
C TRP A 81 0.52 -12.23 -28.58
N GLN A 82 -0.29 -12.06 -29.62
CA GLN A 82 -1.20 -10.94 -29.77
C GLN A 82 -2.57 -11.36 -29.23
N LEU A 83 -3.09 -10.61 -28.26
CA LEU A 83 -4.43 -10.76 -27.72
C LEU A 83 -5.34 -9.69 -28.33
N SER A 84 -6.44 -10.10 -28.96
CA SER A 84 -7.44 -9.22 -29.54
C SER A 84 -8.79 -9.48 -28.88
N ALA A 85 -9.25 -8.52 -28.08
CA ALA A 85 -10.56 -8.57 -27.46
C ALA A 85 -11.60 -7.96 -28.39
N HIS A 86 -12.64 -8.71 -28.69
CA HIS A 86 -13.72 -8.32 -29.58
C HIS A 86 -15.00 -8.10 -28.76
N LEU A 87 -15.48 -6.87 -28.81
CA LEU A 87 -16.62 -6.36 -28.04
C LEU A 87 -17.76 -6.01 -29.00
N PRO A 88 -18.84 -6.81 -29.03
CA PRO A 88 -20.01 -6.48 -29.83
C PRO A 88 -20.70 -5.21 -29.32
N SER A 89 -20.79 -4.19 -30.16
CA SER A 89 -21.51 -2.95 -29.85
C SER A 89 -22.69 -2.75 -30.81
N THR A 90 -23.67 -1.95 -30.42
CA THR A 90 -24.82 -1.59 -31.29
C THR A 90 -24.40 -0.76 -32.50
N ALA A 91 -23.21 -0.16 -32.48
CA ALA A 91 -22.63 0.64 -33.55
C ALA A 91 -21.62 -0.14 -34.43
N GLY A 92 -21.45 -1.44 -34.21
CA GLY A 92 -20.44 -2.29 -34.86
C GLY A 92 -19.49 -2.94 -33.86
N GLU A 93 -18.60 -3.80 -34.33
CA GLU A 93 -17.63 -4.49 -33.48
C GLU A 93 -16.50 -3.55 -33.05
N ARG A 94 -16.17 -3.53 -31.76
CA ARG A 94 -14.99 -2.84 -31.25
C ARG A 94 -13.92 -3.86 -30.92
N ALA A 95 -12.70 -3.63 -31.37
CA ALA A 95 -11.56 -4.46 -31.03
C ALA A 95 -10.55 -3.68 -30.19
N ALA A 96 -9.96 -4.35 -29.21
CA ALA A 96 -8.79 -3.86 -28.47
C ALA A 96 -7.68 -4.90 -28.56
N THR A 97 -6.46 -4.45 -28.83
CA THR A 97 -5.30 -5.35 -28.99
C THR A 97 -4.27 -5.09 -27.90
N ALA A 98 -3.70 -6.17 -27.37
CA ALA A 98 -2.57 -6.16 -26.46
C ALA A 98 -1.57 -7.24 -26.88
N PHE A 99 -0.31 -7.08 -26.46
CA PHE A 99 0.73 -8.07 -26.72
C PHE A 99 1.23 -8.62 -25.40
N VAL A 100 1.40 -9.94 -25.34
CA VAL A 100 1.90 -10.63 -24.16
C VAL A 100 3.04 -11.57 -24.52
N VAL A 101 3.97 -11.79 -23.60
CA VAL A 101 4.93 -12.89 -23.63
C VAL A 101 4.48 -13.91 -22.60
N VAL A 102 4.07 -15.09 -23.07
CA VAL A 102 3.78 -16.23 -22.20
C VAL A 102 5.10 -16.89 -21.86
N ALA A 103 5.43 -16.97 -20.58
CA ALA A 103 6.67 -17.57 -20.09
C ALA A 103 6.39 -18.50 -18.91
N ASP A 104 7.22 -19.53 -18.76
CA ASP A 104 7.22 -20.34 -17.54
C ASP A 104 7.80 -19.53 -16.39
N ARG A 105 7.10 -19.50 -15.25
CA ARG A 105 7.69 -19.01 -14.00
C ARG A 105 8.92 -19.81 -13.63
N THR A 106 10.08 -19.17 -13.67
CA THR A 106 11.35 -19.67 -13.13
C THR A 106 11.70 -18.91 -11.86
N ALA A 107 12.60 -19.46 -11.05
CA ALA A 107 13.15 -18.77 -9.86
C ALA A 107 13.73 -17.39 -10.20
N ASP A 108 14.16 -17.17 -11.44
CA ASP A 108 14.74 -15.92 -11.89
C ASP A 108 13.74 -14.82 -12.24
N ILE A 109 12.45 -15.13 -12.40
CA ILE A 109 11.43 -14.15 -12.79
C ILE A 109 10.20 -14.15 -11.87
N ASP A 110 10.19 -15.02 -10.86
CA ASP A 110 9.11 -15.14 -9.87
C ASP A 110 9.49 -14.45 -8.56
N PRO A 111 8.94 -13.26 -8.25
CA PRO A 111 9.31 -12.48 -7.07
C PRO A 111 8.88 -13.15 -5.74
N PHE A 112 8.09 -14.22 -5.78
CA PHE A 112 7.65 -14.93 -4.57
C PHE A 112 7.63 -16.45 -4.79
N GLU A 113 8.76 -17.01 -5.25
CA GLU A 113 8.99 -18.45 -5.22
C GLU A 113 8.72 -19.02 -3.81
N ALA A 114 9.21 -18.32 -2.78
CA ALA A 114 8.93 -18.56 -1.37
C ALA A 114 8.04 -17.46 -0.75
N VAL A 115 7.61 -17.69 0.48
CA VAL A 115 6.99 -16.64 1.32
C VAL A 115 8.12 -15.74 1.83
N ASP A 116 7.94 -14.42 1.72
CA ASP A 116 8.92 -13.43 2.16
C ASP A 116 8.53 -12.87 3.55
N PRO A 117 9.26 -13.21 4.62
CA PRO A 117 8.95 -12.75 5.96
C PRO A 117 9.50 -11.34 6.22
N TRP A 118 8.63 -10.46 6.70
CA TRP A 118 8.94 -9.07 7.04
C TRP A 118 8.71 -8.81 8.52
N LEU A 119 9.80 -8.53 9.24
CA LEU A 119 9.74 -8.06 10.63
C LEU A 119 9.57 -6.54 10.66
N ILE A 120 8.45 -6.09 11.23
CA ILE A 120 8.16 -4.69 11.49
C ILE A 120 8.58 -4.34 12.91
N ASP A 121 9.65 -3.55 13.01
CA ASP A 121 10.33 -3.21 14.26
C ASP A 121 9.92 -1.82 14.76
N PHE A 122 9.34 -1.74 15.95
CA PHE A 122 8.92 -0.46 16.58
C PHE A 122 9.88 0.02 17.68
N THR A 123 11.01 -0.66 17.87
CA THR A 123 11.94 -0.46 18.98
C THR A 123 13.03 0.57 18.70
N ARG A 124 13.05 1.13 17.49
CA ARG A 124 14.05 2.11 17.06
C ARG A 124 14.13 3.31 18.01
N ASP A 125 15.34 3.61 18.47
CA ASP A 125 15.72 4.81 19.24
C ASP A 125 16.99 5.37 18.59
N LEU A 126 16.82 6.31 17.67
CA LEU A 126 17.91 6.98 16.96
C LEU A 126 17.86 8.49 17.11
N ALA A 127 16.70 9.06 17.47
CA ALA A 127 16.45 10.49 17.44
C ALA A 127 15.36 10.86 18.44
N GLY A 128 15.41 12.06 19.01
CA GLY A 128 14.32 12.57 19.84
C GLY A 128 13.40 13.54 19.09
N LEU A 129 12.17 13.62 19.57
CA LEU A 129 11.13 14.54 19.13
C LEU A 129 10.56 15.31 20.32
N LYS A 130 10.30 16.60 20.10
CA LYS A 130 9.64 17.46 21.07
C LYS A 130 8.64 18.38 20.38
N VAL A 131 7.44 18.47 20.94
CA VAL A 131 6.46 19.49 20.54
C VAL A 131 6.70 20.76 21.34
N VAL A 132 6.74 21.91 20.68
CA VAL A 132 6.96 23.21 21.30
C VAL A 132 5.90 24.20 20.83
N ALA A 133 5.46 25.08 21.73
CA ALA A 133 4.67 26.26 21.38
C ALA A 133 5.62 27.43 21.07
N GLN A 134 5.35 28.15 19.97
CA GLN A 134 6.00 29.39 19.59
C GLN A 134 4.91 30.44 19.32
N GLY A 135 4.50 31.16 20.37
CA GLY A 135 3.34 32.05 20.29
C GLY A 135 2.05 31.22 20.17
N ASP A 136 1.24 31.52 19.15
CA ASP A 136 0.01 30.77 18.82
C ASP A 136 0.29 29.51 17.97
N ASP A 137 1.52 29.34 17.48
CA ASP A 137 1.90 28.21 16.65
C ASP A 137 2.41 27.04 17.49
N VAL A 138 2.07 25.81 17.07
CA VAL A 138 2.60 24.57 17.63
C VAL A 138 3.49 23.92 16.59
N THR A 139 4.74 23.63 16.94
CA THR A 139 5.72 23.03 16.02
C THR A 139 6.41 21.83 16.64
N VAL A 140 7.00 21.00 15.77
CA VAL A 140 7.73 19.80 16.17
C VAL A 140 9.22 20.02 15.91
N VAL A 141 10.02 19.94 16.96
CA VAL A 141 11.48 20.01 16.94
C VAL A 141 12.04 18.61 17.11
N THR A 142 13.05 18.27 16.32
CA THR A 142 13.72 16.97 16.39
C THR A 142 15.19 17.16 16.74
N ASN A 143 15.76 16.19 17.43
CA ASN A 143 17.21 16.06 17.64
C ASN A 143 17.67 14.72 17.09
N ASP A 144 18.90 14.66 16.59
CA ASP A 144 19.47 13.52 15.87
C ASP A 144 20.22 12.55 16.80
N LYS A 145 19.79 12.44 18.05
CA LYS A 145 20.44 11.61 19.06
C LYS A 145 19.43 10.71 19.77
N PRO A 146 19.82 9.46 20.07
CA PRO A 146 19.00 8.59 20.90
C PRO A 146 18.89 9.16 22.31
N ASN A 147 17.78 8.89 22.97
CA ASN A 147 17.51 9.42 24.32
C ASN A 147 16.96 8.39 25.31
N GLY A 148 16.87 7.11 24.92
CA GLY A 148 16.37 6.02 25.75
C GLY A 148 14.86 5.81 25.66
N ILE A 149 14.15 6.57 24.83
CA ILE A 149 12.73 6.40 24.51
C ILE A 149 12.67 5.99 23.03
N GLY A 150 11.85 4.99 22.70
CA GLY A 150 11.66 4.62 21.29
C GLY A 150 11.07 5.77 20.49
N ASP A 151 11.60 6.04 19.30
CA ASP A 151 11.17 7.12 18.42
C ASP A 151 9.66 7.02 18.12
N PHE A 152 9.14 5.80 17.99
CA PHE A 152 7.71 5.59 17.79
C PHE A 152 6.87 6.01 19.01
N ASP A 153 7.35 5.73 20.22
CA ASP A 153 6.67 6.11 21.46
C ASP A 153 6.65 7.64 21.63
N GLU A 154 7.73 8.32 21.27
CA GLU A 154 7.76 9.79 21.24
C GLU A 154 6.76 10.37 20.23
N THR A 155 6.58 9.70 19.08
CA THR A 155 5.56 10.10 18.11
C THR A 155 4.16 9.99 18.71
N LEU A 156 3.84 8.87 19.36
CA LEU A 156 2.54 8.68 20.00
C LEU A 156 2.29 9.71 21.11
N ALA A 157 3.29 10.00 21.93
CA ALA A 157 3.20 11.03 22.96
C ALA A 157 2.98 12.42 22.35
N ALA A 158 3.69 12.75 21.26
CA ALA A 158 3.55 14.03 20.57
C ALA A 158 2.19 14.25 19.93
N LEU A 159 1.49 13.17 19.54
CA LEU A 159 0.12 13.22 19.04
C LEU A 159 -0.93 13.14 20.16
N GLY A 160 -0.53 13.11 21.43
CA GLY A 160 -1.45 13.04 22.56
C GLY A 160 -2.01 11.64 22.84
N LEU A 161 -1.51 10.59 22.17
CA LEU A 161 -1.93 9.19 22.35
C LEU A 161 -1.33 8.53 23.61
N GLN A 162 -0.36 9.17 24.25
CA GLN A 162 0.26 8.71 25.50
C GLN A 162 0.33 9.84 26.53
N GLY A 163 -0.31 9.65 27.69
CA GLY A 163 -0.52 10.68 28.71
C GLY A 163 0.22 10.47 30.03
N GLY A 164 1.11 9.48 30.08
CA GLY A 164 2.04 9.27 31.21
C GLY A 164 1.68 8.09 32.13
N ASP A 165 0.49 7.50 32.03
CA ASP A 165 0.18 6.23 32.70
C ASP A 165 0.91 5.06 32.00
N PRO A 166 1.84 4.35 32.68
CA PRO A 166 2.63 3.30 32.04
C PRO A 166 1.80 2.11 31.54
N GLY A 167 0.72 1.76 32.25
CA GLY A 167 -0.16 0.64 31.89
C GLY A 167 -0.95 0.94 30.61
N PHE A 168 -1.54 2.13 30.54
CA PHE A 168 -2.22 2.65 29.37
C PHE A 168 -1.26 2.76 28.18
N ASN A 169 -0.07 3.34 28.36
CA ASN A 169 0.92 3.46 27.29
C ASN A 169 1.33 2.09 26.72
N LEU A 170 1.47 1.06 27.58
CA LEU A 170 1.71 -0.31 27.13
C LEU A 170 0.53 -0.87 26.32
N ALA A 171 -0.69 -0.70 26.80
CA ALA A 171 -1.91 -1.15 26.12
C ALA A 171 -2.09 -0.45 24.76
N ILE A 172 -1.79 0.85 24.66
CA ILE A 172 -1.83 1.61 23.41
C ILE A 172 -0.82 1.07 22.40
N ARG A 173 0.42 0.79 22.82
CA ARG A 173 1.43 0.21 21.92
C ARG A 173 0.99 -1.14 21.37
N GLN A 174 0.37 -1.97 22.19
CA GLN A 174 -0.18 -3.26 21.76
C GLN A 174 -1.34 -3.08 20.77
N LEU A 175 -2.31 -2.23 21.12
CA LEU A 175 -3.47 -1.94 20.27
C LEU A 175 -3.05 -1.34 18.92
N PHE A 176 -2.09 -0.43 18.93
CA PHE A 176 -1.57 0.21 17.72
C PHE A 176 -0.91 -0.82 16.80
N ARG A 177 0.01 -1.64 17.33
CA ARG A 177 0.68 -2.71 16.56
C ARG A 177 -0.34 -3.69 15.97
N GLN A 178 -1.37 -4.07 16.73
CA GLN A 178 -2.45 -4.92 16.22
C GLN A 178 -3.24 -4.27 15.09
N ARG A 179 -3.49 -2.94 15.15
CA ARG A 179 -4.14 -2.22 14.05
C ARG A 179 -3.26 -2.15 12.81
N VAL A 180 -1.99 -1.79 12.95
CA VAL A 180 -1.03 -1.79 11.83
C VAL A 180 -0.96 -3.17 11.20
N ARG A 181 -0.86 -4.24 12.00
CA ARG A 181 -0.86 -5.63 11.51
C ARG A 181 -2.09 -5.93 10.65
N ARG A 182 -3.29 -5.60 11.14
CA ARG A 182 -4.55 -5.82 10.39
C ARG A 182 -4.58 -5.04 9.08
N TRP A 183 -4.10 -3.80 9.07
CA TRP A 183 -3.98 -3.01 7.84
C TRP A 183 -3.01 -3.64 6.85
N LEU A 184 -1.81 -4.05 7.30
CA LEU A 184 -0.83 -4.69 6.45
C LEU A 184 -1.37 -6.00 5.86
N HIS A 185 -2.00 -6.85 6.66
CA HIS A 185 -2.66 -8.06 6.16
C HIS A 185 -3.68 -7.72 5.06
N ALA A 186 -4.53 -6.70 5.29
CA ALA A 186 -5.51 -6.28 4.31
C ALA A 186 -4.86 -5.75 3.01
N PHE A 187 -3.81 -4.93 3.11
CA PHE A 187 -3.07 -4.43 1.95
C PHE A 187 -2.40 -5.54 1.15
N PHE A 188 -1.88 -6.57 1.82
CA PHE A 188 -1.30 -7.75 1.19
C PHE A 188 -2.34 -8.83 0.81
N LEU A 189 -3.63 -8.51 0.86
CA LEU A 189 -4.75 -9.37 0.46
C LEU A 189 -4.80 -10.70 1.25
N GLN A 190 -4.41 -10.66 2.52
CA GLN A 190 -4.45 -11.78 3.45
C GLN A 190 -5.70 -11.71 4.33
N ASP A 191 -5.97 -12.78 5.06
CA ASP A 191 -6.98 -12.73 6.10
C ASP A 191 -6.60 -11.67 7.15
N ALA A 192 -7.43 -10.64 7.32
CA ALA A 192 -7.08 -9.48 8.14
C ALA A 192 -6.81 -9.85 9.60
N LEU A 193 -7.47 -10.88 10.14
CA LEU A 193 -7.38 -11.25 11.55
C LEU A 193 -6.23 -12.22 11.84
N THR A 194 -6.05 -13.21 10.97
CA THR A 194 -5.10 -14.32 11.18
C THR A 194 -3.79 -14.14 10.40
N GLY A 195 -3.78 -13.31 9.36
CA GLY A 195 -2.65 -13.19 8.44
C GLY A 195 -2.50 -14.39 7.51
N ALA A 196 -3.52 -15.26 7.43
CA ALA A 196 -3.45 -16.44 6.58
C ALA A 196 -3.26 -16.05 5.10
N ILE A 197 -2.25 -16.65 4.47
CA ILE A 197 -1.92 -16.47 3.06
C ILE A 197 -2.76 -17.45 2.23
N GLY A 198 -3.74 -16.92 1.52
CA GLY A 198 -4.57 -17.66 0.58
C GLY A 198 -3.97 -17.74 -0.82
N VAL A 199 -4.69 -18.41 -1.73
CA VAL A 199 -4.31 -18.56 -3.16
C VAL A 199 -4.14 -17.22 -3.88
N ASP A 200 -4.86 -16.21 -3.40
CA ASP A 200 -4.94 -14.89 -3.99
C ASP A 200 -4.19 -13.81 -3.20
N SER A 201 -3.58 -14.18 -2.08
CA SER A 201 -2.80 -13.28 -1.24
C SER A 201 -1.43 -12.99 -1.82
N ILE A 202 -0.86 -11.84 -1.45
CA ILE A 202 0.55 -11.55 -1.66
C ILE A 202 1.34 -12.36 -0.63
N ARG A 203 2.40 -13.05 -1.06
CA ARG A 203 3.16 -14.03 -0.24
C ARG A 203 4.19 -13.36 0.67
N VAL A 204 3.76 -12.33 1.39
CA VAL A 204 4.54 -11.65 2.42
C VAL A 204 4.05 -12.14 3.78
N GLN A 205 4.93 -12.61 4.67
CA GLN A 205 4.54 -12.90 6.05
C GLN A 205 4.86 -11.69 6.93
N VAL A 206 3.83 -11.02 7.45
CA VAL A 206 4.03 -9.87 8.34
C VAL A 206 4.27 -10.36 9.77
N LEU A 207 5.40 -9.95 10.35
CA LEU A 207 5.86 -10.30 11.69
C LEU A 207 6.13 -8.99 12.47
N PHE A 208 6.02 -9.03 13.79
CA PHE A 208 6.34 -7.89 14.67
C PHE A 208 7.25 -8.35 15.82
N ASP A 209 7.89 -7.38 16.48
CA ASP A 209 8.66 -7.66 17.69
C ASP A 209 7.80 -8.36 18.76
N GLY A 210 8.27 -9.51 19.21
CA GLY A 210 7.58 -10.38 20.17
C GLY A 210 6.82 -11.55 19.55
N ASP A 211 6.70 -11.62 18.22
CA ASP A 211 6.24 -12.84 17.54
C ASP A 211 7.28 -13.97 17.66
N ASP A 212 6.84 -15.22 17.49
CA ASP A 212 7.75 -16.35 17.40
C ASP A 212 8.49 -16.34 16.05
N LEU A 213 9.79 -16.07 16.11
CA LEU A 213 10.69 -16.00 14.96
C LEU A 213 11.49 -17.29 14.75
N ALA A 214 11.26 -18.36 15.52
CA ALA A 214 12.08 -19.57 15.49
C ALA A 214 12.15 -20.23 14.11
N GLN A 215 11.11 -20.08 13.30
CA GLN A 215 11.03 -20.62 11.94
C GLN A 215 11.70 -19.73 10.87
N TRP A 216 12.17 -18.53 11.23
CA TRP A 216 12.73 -17.55 10.29
C TRP A 216 14.19 -17.23 10.61
N PRO A 217 15.15 -17.91 9.95
CA PRO A 217 16.57 -17.57 10.07
C PRO A 217 16.81 -16.09 9.78
N PRO A 218 17.68 -15.38 10.52
CA PRO A 218 17.92 -13.95 10.31
C PRO A 218 18.32 -13.59 8.87
N ALA A 219 18.99 -14.49 8.17
CA ALA A 219 19.41 -14.29 6.78
C ALA A 219 18.26 -14.37 5.75
N GLN A 220 17.08 -14.83 6.15
CA GLN A 220 15.86 -14.91 5.34
C GLN A 220 14.84 -13.82 5.68
N LEU A 221 15.13 -13.01 6.72
CA LEU A 221 14.19 -12.07 7.29
C LEU A 221 14.41 -10.67 6.73
N SER A 222 13.43 -10.17 5.98
CA SER A 222 13.34 -8.76 5.64
C SER A 222 12.91 -7.95 6.86
N ARG A 223 13.36 -6.70 6.99
CA ARG A 223 13.16 -5.86 8.18
C ARG A 223 12.80 -4.45 7.79
N MET A 224 11.79 -3.91 8.46
CA MET A 224 11.35 -2.53 8.34
C MET A 224 11.24 -1.95 9.74
N ALA A 225 12.01 -0.92 10.08
CA ALA A 225 11.80 -0.24 11.35
C ALA A 225 10.93 1.00 11.20
N VAL A 226 10.09 1.21 12.21
CA VAL A 226 9.10 2.27 12.32
C VAL A 226 9.51 3.18 13.45
N GLY A 227 9.84 4.42 13.11
CA GLY A 227 10.38 5.39 14.04
C GLY A 227 11.43 6.28 13.40
N GLY A 228 11.57 7.48 13.95
CA GLY A 228 12.72 8.32 13.77
C GLY A 228 12.55 9.42 12.74
N LEU A 229 13.68 10.07 12.47
CA LEU A 229 13.78 11.24 11.61
C LEU A 229 14.13 10.82 10.17
N ALA A 230 13.41 11.40 9.21
CA ALA A 230 13.75 11.28 7.80
C ALA A 230 15.12 11.92 7.49
N PRO A 231 15.94 11.31 6.62
CA PRO A 231 17.18 11.93 6.17
C PRO A 231 16.90 13.26 5.45
N PRO A 232 17.78 14.28 5.59
CA PRO A 232 17.59 15.58 4.94
C PRO A 232 17.46 15.43 3.42
N GLN A 233 16.44 16.08 2.84
CA GLN A 233 16.24 16.10 1.39
C GLN A 233 16.78 17.40 0.77
N PRO A 234 17.44 17.35 -0.41
CA PRO A 234 18.03 18.53 -1.06
C PRO A 234 17.04 19.66 -1.36
N ASN A 235 15.76 19.35 -1.52
CA ASN A 235 14.68 20.28 -1.83
C ASN A 235 13.81 20.65 -0.61
N GLY A 236 14.21 20.22 0.60
CA GLY A 236 13.44 20.44 1.82
C GLY A 236 12.13 19.66 1.91
N LYS A 237 11.84 18.76 0.96
CA LYS A 237 10.65 17.89 1.02
C LYS A 237 10.75 16.93 2.19
N GLN A 238 9.60 16.58 2.73
CA GLN A 238 9.47 15.66 3.83
C GLN A 238 9.27 14.24 3.32
N LEU A 239 10.10 13.30 3.75
CA LEU A 239 9.87 11.88 3.52
C LEU A 239 9.11 11.26 4.69
N PHE A 240 8.20 10.36 4.37
CA PHE A 240 7.48 9.55 5.35
C PHE A 240 8.07 8.15 5.48
N GLY A 241 8.74 7.65 4.45
CA GLY A 241 9.52 6.42 4.49
C GLY A 241 10.66 6.43 3.47
N LEU A 242 11.54 5.44 3.59
CA LEU A 242 12.55 5.11 2.58
C LEU A 242 12.96 3.64 2.71
N ALA A 243 12.84 2.88 1.63
CA ALA A 243 13.34 1.51 1.51
C ALA A 243 14.41 1.35 0.44
N LYS A 244 15.13 0.24 0.51
CA LYS A 244 15.90 -0.24 -0.63
C LYS A 244 14.97 -0.71 -1.72
N ILE A 245 15.22 -0.23 -2.94
CA ILE A 245 14.62 -0.80 -4.14
C ILE A 245 15.37 -2.08 -4.45
N ASP A 246 14.69 -3.22 -4.36
CA ASP A 246 15.21 -4.51 -4.76
C ASP A 246 14.36 -5.06 -5.90
N PRO A 247 14.79 -4.86 -7.14
CA PRO A 247 14.02 -5.38 -8.25
C PRO A 247 13.99 -6.91 -8.20
N TRP A 248 12.83 -7.46 -8.54
CA TRP A 248 12.54 -8.91 -8.50
C TRP A 248 12.52 -9.56 -7.11
N ASN A 249 12.55 -8.79 -6.01
CA ASN A 249 12.61 -9.36 -4.65
C ASN A 249 13.73 -10.43 -4.51
N ALA A 250 14.92 -10.09 -4.99
CA ALA A 250 16.02 -11.04 -5.17
C ALA A 250 16.67 -11.45 -3.84
N LYS A 251 16.54 -10.63 -2.79
CA LYS A 251 17.13 -10.89 -1.48
C LYS A 251 16.31 -10.26 -0.35
N PRO A 252 16.41 -10.80 0.87
CA PRO A 252 15.86 -10.14 2.05
C PRO A 252 16.45 -8.73 2.23
N ASN A 253 15.58 -7.76 2.49
CA ASN A 253 15.97 -6.35 2.65
C ASN A 253 16.00 -5.96 4.12
N ASP A 254 17.06 -5.24 4.51
CA ASP A 254 17.19 -4.70 5.87
C ASP A 254 17.10 -3.17 5.82
N ASP A 255 15.87 -2.68 5.96
CA ASP A 255 15.49 -1.26 6.04
C ASP A 255 15.32 -0.80 7.49
N SER A 256 15.79 -1.60 8.46
CA SER A 256 15.89 -1.18 9.86
C SER A 256 17.07 -0.23 10.11
N LYS A 257 18.03 -0.19 9.18
CA LYS A 257 19.26 0.60 9.28
C LYS A 257 19.00 2.13 9.28
N PRO A 258 19.91 2.93 9.87
CA PRO A 258 19.81 4.39 9.82
C PRO A 258 19.66 4.90 8.39
N GLY A 259 18.76 5.86 8.19
CA GLY A 259 18.43 6.44 6.89
C GLY A 259 17.34 5.70 6.11
N TYR A 260 16.90 4.52 6.56
CA TYR A 260 15.79 3.75 5.98
C TYR A 260 14.66 3.57 7.00
N GLY A 261 13.51 3.07 6.57
CA GLY A 261 12.37 2.75 7.42
C GLY A 261 11.20 3.71 7.26
N VAL A 262 10.25 3.64 8.20
CA VAL A 262 9.12 4.57 8.27
C VAL A 262 9.40 5.66 9.30
N PHE A 263 9.40 6.93 8.86
CA PHE A 263 9.79 8.09 9.65
C PHE A 263 8.58 8.72 10.34
N THR A 264 8.21 8.21 11.51
CA THR A 264 7.00 8.65 12.21
C THR A 264 7.08 10.07 12.77
N PHE A 265 8.28 10.62 12.98
CA PHE A 265 8.45 12.05 13.27
C PHE A 265 7.97 12.93 12.13
N SER A 266 8.08 12.44 10.89
CA SER A 266 7.54 13.17 9.75
C SER A 266 6.02 13.20 9.75
N LEU A 267 5.37 12.08 10.15
CA LEU A 267 3.92 12.02 10.31
C LEU A 267 3.44 12.99 11.40
N ALA A 268 4.13 13.05 12.55
CA ALA A 268 3.79 14.00 13.61
C ALA A 268 3.95 15.46 13.16
N LYS A 269 5.06 15.79 12.47
CA LYS A 269 5.29 17.11 11.86
C LYS A 269 4.17 17.49 10.89
N ALA A 270 3.78 16.58 10.01
CA ALA A 270 2.71 16.82 9.05
C ALA A 270 1.35 17.01 9.73
N ALA A 271 1.00 16.17 10.71
CA ALA A 271 -0.27 16.28 11.44
C ALA A 271 -0.37 17.60 12.23
N ILE A 272 0.69 17.95 12.98
CA ILE A 272 0.70 19.17 13.81
C ILE A 272 0.80 20.43 12.95
N GLY A 273 1.51 20.38 11.82
CA GLY A 273 1.66 21.51 10.91
C GLY A 273 0.41 21.81 10.07
N GLN A 274 -0.60 20.95 10.07
CA GLN A 274 -1.84 21.13 9.30
C GLN A 274 -2.93 21.74 10.19
N PRO A 275 -3.46 22.95 9.90
CA PRO A 275 -4.39 23.65 10.79
C PRO A 275 -5.64 22.86 11.19
N MET A 276 -6.22 22.11 10.25
CA MET A 276 -7.40 21.27 10.52
C MET A 276 -7.06 20.10 11.46
N ALA A 277 -5.94 19.42 11.21
CA ALA A 277 -5.51 18.32 12.06
C ALA A 277 -5.10 18.83 13.45
N LEU A 278 -4.42 19.97 13.54
CA LEU A 278 -4.10 20.63 14.80
C LEU A 278 -5.36 21.01 15.59
N ALA A 279 -6.41 21.50 14.92
CA ALA A 279 -7.69 21.80 15.56
C ALA A 279 -8.34 20.56 16.17
N ILE A 280 -8.26 19.40 15.50
CA ILE A 280 -8.75 18.11 16.02
C ILE A 280 -7.90 17.65 17.20
N LEU A 281 -6.57 17.76 17.10
CA LEU A 281 -5.62 17.30 18.13
C LEU A 281 -5.59 18.22 19.36
N ARG A 282 -6.13 19.44 19.29
CA ARG A 282 -6.03 20.44 20.35
C ARG A 282 -6.51 19.95 21.71
N ASP A 283 -7.53 19.10 21.74
CA ASP A 283 -8.12 18.55 22.97
C ASP A 283 -7.23 17.51 23.66
N VAL A 284 -6.24 16.95 22.94
CA VAL A 284 -5.34 15.90 23.46
C VAL A 284 -3.88 16.35 23.54
N LEU A 285 -3.51 17.45 22.88
CA LEU A 285 -2.15 17.99 22.93
C LEU A 285 -1.92 18.80 24.22
N PRO A 286 -1.02 18.35 25.13
CA PRO A 286 -0.73 19.08 26.38
C PRO A 286 -0.27 20.52 26.13
N ILE A 287 0.54 20.71 25.09
CA ILE A 287 1.11 22.02 24.74
C ILE A 287 0.06 23.05 24.33
N ALA A 288 -1.13 22.59 23.90
CA ALA A 288 -2.25 23.43 23.51
C ALA A 288 -3.33 23.54 24.60
N GLY A 289 -3.04 23.05 25.82
CA GLY A 289 -3.99 23.00 26.94
C GLY A 289 -4.91 21.77 26.95
N GLY A 290 -4.73 20.85 25.98
CA GLY A 290 -5.43 19.57 25.92
C GLY A 290 -4.94 18.58 26.97
N LYS A 291 -5.64 17.44 27.05
CA LYS A 291 -5.33 16.35 27.99
C LYS A 291 -5.09 15.05 27.21
N PRO A 292 -3.86 14.54 27.20
CA PRO A 292 -3.50 13.36 26.41
C PRO A 292 -4.25 12.13 26.90
N PHE A 293 -4.40 11.13 26.04
CA PHE A 293 -5.03 9.86 26.40
C PHE A 293 -4.22 9.12 27.47
N GLY A 294 -4.90 8.55 28.45
CA GLY A 294 -4.30 7.92 29.63
C GLY A 294 -4.05 8.89 30.79
N SER A 295 -4.37 10.17 30.64
CA SER A 295 -4.23 11.17 31.72
C SER A 295 -5.53 11.47 32.46
N GLN A 296 -6.69 11.04 31.92
CA GLN A 296 -7.99 11.32 32.53
C GLN A 296 -8.62 10.07 33.18
N PRO A 297 -9.42 10.25 34.26
CA PRO A 297 -10.30 9.19 34.74
C PRO A 297 -11.22 8.69 33.61
N GLY A 298 -11.33 7.37 33.47
CA GLY A 298 -12.11 6.73 32.41
C GLY A 298 -11.28 6.33 31.18
N ASP A 299 -10.07 6.86 30.97
CA ASP A 299 -9.26 6.52 29.77
C ASP A 299 -8.91 5.04 29.68
N ALA A 300 -8.81 4.33 30.81
CA ALA A 300 -8.55 2.89 30.83
C ALA A 300 -9.55 2.07 29.98
N GLN A 301 -10.79 2.55 29.81
CA GLN A 301 -11.81 1.89 29.00
C GLN A 301 -11.53 2.00 27.48
N LEU A 302 -10.76 3.01 27.05
CA LEU A 302 -10.47 3.25 25.62
C LEU A 302 -9.64 2.12 25.00
N THR A 303 -8.85 1.42 25.81
CA THR A 303 -8.05 0.27 25.41
C THR A 303 -8.78 -1.06 25.53
N ASP A 304 -10.02 -1.07 26.03
CA ASP A 304 -10.82 -2.29 26.16
C ASP A 304 -11.32 -2.77 24.79
N PRO A 305 -10.99 -4.00 24.34
CA PRO A 305 -11.48 -4.56 23.09
C PRO A 305 -13.01 -4.66 23.00
N SER A 306 -13.70 -4.68 24.14
CA SER A 306 -15.16 -4.76 24.25
C SER A 306 -15.87 -3.39 24.23
N LEU A 307 -15.11 -2.29 24.19
CA LEU A 307 -15.70 -0.95 24.16
C LEU A 307 -16.52 -0.73 22.87
N GLU A 308 -17.83 -0.67 23.03
CA GLU A 308 -18.75 -0.29 21.95
C GLU A 308 -19.05 1.20 22.02
N THR A 309 -18.27 2.03 21.31
CA THR A 309 -18.42 3.50 21.32
C THR A 309 -19.85 3.95 20.96
N ALA A 310 -20.56 3.21 20.11
CA ALA A 310 -21.94 3.51 19.73
C ALA A 310 -22.97 3.33 20.87
N ARG A 311 -22.59 2.66 21.97
CA ARG A 311 -23.44 2.47 23.16
C ARG A 311 -23.16 3.47 24.28
N LEU A 312 -22.12 4.29 24.16
CA LEU A 312 -21.86 5.35 25.14
C LEU A 312 -22.91 6.45 24.97
N PRO A 313 -23.42 7.04 26.07
CA PRO A 313 -24.32 8.18 25.99
C PRO A 313 -23.59 9.40 25.43
N ASP A 314 -24.31 10.26 24.70
CA ASP A 314 -23.76 11.53 24.20
C ASP A 314 -23.20 12.37 25.35
N GLY A 315 -21.96 12.84 25.20
CA GLY A 315 -21.25 13.61 26.23
C GLY A 315 -19.73 13.50 26.12
N PRO A 316 -18.99 14.08 27.08
CA PRO A 316 -17.53 14.18 27.02
C PRO A 316 -16.80 12.84 26.87
N GLU A 317 -17.33 11.77 27.48
CA GLU A 317 -16.76 10.42 27.38
C GLU A 317 -16.94 9.83 25.98
N PHE A 318 -18.09 10.06 25.35
CA PHE A 318 -18.36 9.65 23.96
C PHE A 318 -17.50 10.41 22.97
N ASP A 319 -17.38 11.73 23.11
CA ASP A 319 -16.54 12.56 22.24
C ASP A 319 -15.07 12.14 22.33
N ARG A 320 -14.59 11.91 23.57
CA ARG A 320 -13.23 11.44 23.82
C ARG A 320 -12.97 10.06 23.23
N ALA A 321 -13.93 9.13 23.36
CA ALA A 321 -13.83 7.81 22.74
C ALA A 321 -13.84 7.87 21.21
N ARG A 322 -14.65 8.76 20.61
CA ARG A 322 -14.65 8.96 19.15
C ARG A 322 -13.34 9.55 18.65
N LEU A 323 -12.80 10.56 19.33
CA LEU A 323 -11.51 11.15 19.00
C LEU A 323 -10.39 10.10 19.08
N PHE A 324 -10.37 9.31 20.14
CA PHE A 324 -9.43 8.20 20.30
C PHE A 324 -9.49 7.20 19.14
N GLN A 325 -10.71 6.75 18.78
CA GLN A 325 -10.89 5.80 17.69
C GLN A 325 -10.46 6.37 16.34
N LEU A 326 -10.75 7.65 16.09
CA LEU A 326 -10.36 8.36 14.89
C LEU A 326 -8.83 8.48 14.79
N GLU A 327 -8.16 9.01 15.82
CA GLU A 327 -6.70 9.15 15.83
C GLU A 327 -6.00 7.80 15.69
N MET A 328 -6.39 6.81 16.51
CA MET A 328 -5.82 5.47 16.42
C MET A 328 -6.04 4.85 15.03
N ARG A 329 -7.16 5.12 14.36
CA ARG A 329 -7.41 4.66 12.99
C ARG A 329 -6.48 5.38 12.00
N LEU A 330 -6.47 6.70 12.00
CA LEU A 330 -5.73 7.49 11.01
C LEU A 330 -4.22 7.28 11.12
N VAL A 331 -3.67 7.31 12.34
CA VAL A 331 -2.22 7.18 12.55
C VAL A 331 -1.78 5.73 12.25
N SER A 332 -2.53 4.71 12.67
CA SER A 332 -2.19 3.32 12.33
C SER A 332 -2.33 3.01 10.85
N LEU A 333 -3.32 3.60 10.18
CA LEU A 333 -3.50 3.48 8.73
C LEU A 333 -2.35 4.14 7.98
N ALA A 334 -1.97 5.36 8.37
CA ALA A 334 -0.86 6.08 7.76
C ALA A 334 0.46 5.32 7.92
N VAL A 335 0.78 4.85 9.14
CA VAL A 335 1.97 4.02 9.38
C VAL A 335 1.94 2.75 8.53
N ALA A 336 0.82 2.01 8.53
CA ALA A 336 0.71 0.79 7.74
C ALA A 336 0.80 1.04 6.23
N ALA A 337 0.23 2.13 5.72
CA ALA A 337 0.25 2.48 4.30
C ALA A 337 1.68 2.81 3.85
N VAL A 338 2.41 3.63 4.62
CA VAL A 338 3.82 3.91 4.35
C VAL A 338 4.65 2.64 4.46
N THR A 339 4.45 1.82 5.50
CA THR A 339 5.13 0.52 5.60
C THR A 339 4.88 -0.36 4.37
N ALA A 340 3.65 -0.48 3.90
CA ALA A 340 3.32 -1.27 2.72
C ALA A 340 3.90 -0.68 1.42
N HIS A 341 3.94 0.65 1.30
CA HIS A 341 4.60 1.35 0.21
C HIS A 341 6.10 1.02 0.13
N GLU A 342 6.79 1.16 1.26
CA GLU A 342 8.24 0.89 1.34
C GLU A 342 8.56 -0.59 1.10
N ILE A 343 7.77 -1.50 1.68
CA ILE A 343 7.86 -2.93 1.35
C ILE A 343 7.62 -3.14 -0.15
N GLY A 344 6.65 -2.45 -0.75
CA GLY A 344 6.41 -2.51 -2.19
C GLY A 344 7.64 -2.22 -3.04
N HIS A 345 8.42 -1.18 -2.70
CA HIS A 345 9.69 -0.87 -3.36
C HIS A 345 10.72 -2.00 -3.21
N SER A 346 10.84 -2.57 -2.00
CA SER A 346 11.71 -3.72 -1.74
C SER A 346 11.26 -5.01 -2.41
N LEU A 347 9.98 -5.11 -2.79
CA LEU A 347 9.47 -6.23 -3.57
C LEU A 347 9.64 -6.01 -5.09
N GLY A 348 10.21 -4.89 -5.51
CA GLY A 348 10.50 -4.55 -6.89
C GLY A 348 9.41 -3.76 -7.60
N LEU A 349 8.41 -3.24 -6.89
CA LEU A 349 7.42 -2.35 -7.49
C LEU A 349 8.07 -1.05 -7.96
N ILE A 350 7.54 -0.55 -9.08
CA ILE A 350 8.00 0.66 -9.75
C ILE A 350 9.47 0.58 -10.18
N HIS A 351 9.94 -0.61 -10.53
CA HIS A 351 11.21 -0.78 -11.23
C HIS A 351 11.19 0.05 -12.53
N PRO A 352 12.24 0.85 -12.82
CA PRO A 352 12.27 1.68 -14.02
C PRO A 352 12.10 0.88 -15.30
N GLY A 353 11.38 1.46 -16.27
CA GLY A 353 11.22 0.85 -17.59
C GLY A 353 9.85 0.22 -17.85
N LEU A 354 9.62 -0.13 -19.12
CA LEU A 354 8.37 -0.73 -19.57
C LEU A 354 8.37 -2.21 -19.23
N PRO A 355 7.19 -2.80 -18.96
CA PRO A 355 7.02 -4.23 -19.12
C PRO A 355 7.55 -4.70 -20.48
N PRO A 356 8.21 -5.87 -20.56
CA PRO A 356 8.37 -6.83 -19.48
C PRO A 356 9.59 -6.60 -18.57
N ASN A 357 10.44 -5.61 -18.85
CA ASN A 357 11.72 -5.44 -18.13
C ASN A 357 11.61 -4.51 -16.91
N GLY A 358 10.50 -3.79 -16.75
CA GLY A 358 10.21 -2.91 -15.61
C GLY A 358 8.73 -2.83 -15.27
N LEU A 359 8.40 -2.09 -14.21
CA LEU A 359 7.04 -1.89 -13.70
C LEU A 359 6.64 -0.42 -13.73
N LEU A 360 6.85 0.21 -14.89
CA LEU A 360 6.39 1.56 -15.23
C LEU A 360 7.09 2.69 -14.44
N GLY A 361 8.17 2.40 -13.69
CA GLY A 361 8.96 3.42 -13.03
C GLY A 361 9.54 4.41 -14.04
N GLY A 362 9.32 5.72 -13.79
CA GLY A 362 9.82 6.79 -14.65
C GLY A 362 9.17 6.88 -16.03
N ILE A 363 8.09 6.14 -16.26
CA ILE A 363 7.43 6.12 -17.56
C ILE A 363 6.20 7.02 -17.57
N PRO A 364 6.19 8.06 -18.41
CA PRO A 364 4.99 8.86 -18.59
C PRO A 364 3.96 8.09 -19.44
N GLY A 365 2.72 7.99 -18.98
CA GLY A 365 1.62 7.32 -19.68
C GLY A 365 0.25 7.95 -19.42
N PRO A 366 -0.78 7.63 -20.21
CA PRO A 366 -2.12 8.22 -20.08
C PRO A 366 -2.88 7.80 -18.80
N TRP A 367 -2.36 6.81 -18.07
CA TRP A 367 -2.83 6.38 -16.75
C TRP A 367 -2.07 7.03 -15.59
N VAL A 368 -1.06 7.86 -15.90
CA VAL A 368 -0.26 8.59 -14.93
C VAL A 368 -0.90 9.95 -14.69
N VAL A 369 -1.36 10.17 -13.46
CA VAL A 369 -1.95 11.45 -13.03
C VAL A 369 -0.85 12.51 -12.87
N LYS A 370 0.34 12.10 -12.40
CA LYS A 370 1.54 12.94 -12.33
C LYS A 370 2.80 12.05 -12.36
N ALA A 371 3.77 12.37 -13.21
CA ALA A 371 5.09 11.75 -13.18
C ALA A 371 5.99 12.66 -12.34
N GLN A 372 6.43 12.20 -11.17
CA GLN A 372 7.27 13.00 -10.28
C GLN A 372 8.75 12.66 -10.42
N ASP A 373 9.11 11.38 -10.50
CA ASP A 373 10.48 10.88 -10.69
C ASP A 373 10.50 9.46 -11.30
N GLU A 374 11.68 8.83 -11.34
CA GLU A 374 11.89 7.50 -11.94
C GLU A 374 11.36 6.31 -11.12
N HIS A 375 10.87 6.55 -9.91
CA HIS A 375 10.51 5.51 -8.93
C HIS A 375 9.06 5.58 -8.44
N HIS A 376 8.22 6.44 -9.01
CA HIS A 376 6.82 6.53 -8.61
C HIS A 376 5.85 6.55 -9.79
N LEU A 377 4.67 5.98 -9.57
CA LEU A 377 3.58 5.93 -10.54
C LEU A 377 2.27 6.41 -9.89
N ASP A 378 1.91 7.68 -10.11
CA ASP A 378 0.66 8.19 -9.58
C ASP A 378 -0.51 7.75 -10.48
N THR A 379 -1.33 6.81 -10.01
CA THR A 379 -2.60 6.39 -10.66
C THR A 379 -3.81 6.97 -9.92
N ALA A 380 -5.03 6.84 -10.45
CA ALA A 380 -6.22 7.39 -9.78
C ALA A 380 -6.68 6.55 -8.57
N GLY A 381 -7.17 7.22 -7.52
CA GLY A 381 -7.57 6.62 -6.25
C GLY A 381 -6.40 6.47 -5.27
N PRO A 382 -6.61 5.96 -4.04
CA PRO A 382 -5.58 5.91 -2.99
C PRO A 382 -4.59 4.76 -3.22
N ASN A 383 -3.85 4.79 -4.32
CA ASN A 383 -2.87 3.76 -4.64
C ASN A 383 -1.67 3.84 -3.68
N LEU A 384 -1.34 2.72 -3.06
CA LEU A 384 -0.23 2.63 -2.12
C LEU A 384 1.11 3.05 -2.74
N MET A 385 1.33 2.88 -4.05
CA MET A 385 2.60 3.25 -4.73
C MET A 385 2.63 4.68 -5.30
N GLN A 386 1.67 5.54 -4.93
CA GLN A 386 1.73 6.97 -5.24
C GLN A 386 2.88 7.67 -4.52
N THR A 387 3.40 8.74 -5.13
CA THR A 387 4.27 9.68 -4.42
C THR A 387 3.55 10.31 -3.24
N GLY A 388 4.26 10.50 -2.13
CA GLY A 388 3.75 11.27 -0.98
C GLY A 388 3.38 12.72 -1.32
N ASP A 389 3.95 13.30 -2.38
CA ASP A 389 3.64 14.65 -2.87
C ASP A 389 2.30 14.73 -3.65
N SER A 390 1.74 13.59 -4.05
CA SER A 390 0.45 13.51 -4.76
C SER A 390 -0.66 12.96 -3.86
N PHE A 391 -0.34 12.65 -2.60
CA PHE A 391 -1.26 12.12 -1.63
C PHE A 391 -2.17 13.21 -1.06
N ASP A 392 -3.48 13.05 -1.24
CA ASP A 392 -4.49 13.87 -0.58
C ASP A 392 -4.97 13.17 0.71
N PRO A 393 -4.73 13.75 1.90
CA PRO A 393 -5.25 13.20 3.16
C PRO A 393 -6.77 13.01 3.20
N GLY A 394 -7.53 13.76 2.39
CA GLY A 394 -8.97 13.58 2.23
C GLY A 394 -9.35 12.23 1.64
N GLU A 395 -8.49 11.63 0.81
CA GLU A 395 -8.74 10.30 0.24
C GLU A 395 -8.69 9.19 1.30
N LEU A 396 -7.85 9.31 2.34
CA LEU A 396 -7.82 8.36 3.46
C LEU A 396 -9.11 8.32 4.28
N LEU A 397 -9.84 9.44 4.29
CA LEU A 397 -11.14 9.51 4.96
C LEU A 397 -12.24 8.84 4.12
N ALA A 398 -12.10 8.86 2.80
CA ALA A 398 -13.08 8.35 1.85
C ALA A 398 -12.88 6.87 1.50
N ALA A 399 -11.64 6.39 1.44
CA ALA A 399 -11.31 5.04 1.01
C ALA A 399 -10.03 4.49 1.66
N THR A 400 -9.98 3.18 1.80
CA THR A 400 -8.78 2.47 2.26
C THR A 400 -7.76 2.39 1.10
N PRO A 401 -6.47 2.71 1.33
CA PRO A 401 -5.44 2.53 0.32
C PRO A 401 -5.31 1.09 -0.19
N PHE A 402 -4.83 0.92 -1.42
CA PHE A 402 -4.63 -0.41 -2.01
C PHE A 402 -3.50 -0.40 -3.04
N PHE A 403 -2.88 -1.56 -3.27
CA PHE A 403 -2.02 -1.73 -4.44
C PHE A 403 -2.88 -1.73 -5.70
N GLY A 404 -2.59 -0.84 -6.64
CA GLY A 404 -3.29 -0.79 -7.92
C GLY A 404 -3.27 -2.14 -8.68
N PRO A 405 -4.09 -2.29 -9.74
CA PRO A 405 -4.24 -3.57 -10.41
C PRO A 405 -2.95 -4.15 -11.01
N VAL A 406 -2.04 -3.29 -11.49
CA VAL A 406 -0.76 -3.72 -12.07
C VAL A 406 0.20 -4.16 -10.96
N GLU A 407 0.31 -3.36 -9.90
CA GLU A 407 1.11 -3.66 -8.71
C GLU A 407 0.64 -4.98 -8.07
N SER A 408 -0.66 -5.10 -7.84
CA SER A 408 -1.28 -6.34 -7.34
C SER A 408 -1.06 -7.52 -8.28
N GLY A 409 -1.13 -7.32 -9.60
CA GLY A 409 -0.86 -8.36 -10.60
C GLY A 409 0.57 -8.91 -10.48
N TYR A 410 1.54 -8.02 -10.37
CA TYR A 410 2.94 -8.39 -10.14
C TYR A 410 3.14 -9.08 -8.80
N LEU A 411 2.67 -8.49 -7.69
CA LEU A 411 2.86 -9.04 -6.34
C LEU A 411 2.19 -10.41 -6.14
N ARG A 412 1.14 -10.70 -6.93
CA ARG A 412 0.44 -12.00 -6.93
C ARG A 412 0.98 -12.98 -7.97
N ARG A 413 2.12 -12.67 -8.60
CA ARG A 413 2.80 -13.53 -9.60
C ARG A 413 1.93 -13.79 -10.84
N ARG A 414 1.05 -12.83 -11.18
CA ARG A 414 0.17 -12.85 -12.35
C ARG A 414 0.73 -12.03 -13.52
N LEU A 415 1.65 -11.11 -13.21
CA LEU A 415 2.50 -10.40 -14.16
C LEU A 415 3.95 -10.75 -13.83
N LEU A 416 4.77 -10.91 -14.86
CA LEU A 416 6.19 -11.22 -14.72
C LEU A 416 7.03 -10.02 -15.13
N VAL A 417 8.17 -9.84 -14.46
CA VAL A 417 9.21 -8.90 -14.86
C VAL A 417 10.43 -9.72 -15.23
N LEU A 418 10.83 -9.66 -16.50
CA LEU A 418 11.99 -10.37 -17.01
C LEU A 418 13.27 -9.65 -16.56
N LYS A 419 14.31 -10.42 -16.27
CA LYS A 419 15.64 -9.93 -15.93
C LYS A 419 16.43 -9.49 -17.17
#